data_AF-A0A434A7H1-F1
#
_entry.id   AF-A0A434A7H1-F1
#
_cell.length_a   1.000
_cell.length_b   1.000
_cell.length_c   1.000
_cell.angle_alpha   90.00
_cell.angle_beta   90.00
_cell.angle_gamma   90.00
#
_symmetry.space_group_name_H-M   'P 1'
#
loop_
_entity.id
_entity.type
_entity.pdbx_description
1 polymer ?
#
loop_
_entity_poly.entity_id
_entity_poly.type
_entity_poly.pdbx_seq_one_letter_code
_entity_poly.pdbx_strand_id
1 'polypeptide(L)'
;MRSKKMEKILIFIPLAITFGYIFFYMLWGKEPNPKTFRYNRLFKNDTLIKHLVFAICFFILGMFRLKSHPAEAYYTAPLVFILLIKLSNPLFRNLYNRNIIIATRWDRPPKGKNGIKVLDRIIGALIVIFSLISPIILNILLQDI
;
A
#
# COMPACT_ATOMS: atom_id res chain seq x y z
N MET A 1 15.90 27.07 16.13
CA MET A 1 15.69 25.85 16.95
C MET A 1 14.27 25.37 16.73
N ARG A 2 14.03 24.24 16.04
CA ARG A 2 12.66 23.69 15.92
C ARG A 2 12.26 23.12 17.29
N SER A 3 11.02 23.37 17.71
CA SER A 3 10.49 22.74 18.92
C SER A 3 10.46 21.22 18.72
N LYS A 4 10.87 20.44 19.73
CA LYS A 4 10.75 18.95 19.75
C LYS A 4 9.33 18.48 19.37
N LYS A 5 8.30 19.30 19.63
CA LYS A 5 6.91 19.03 19.22
C LYS A 5 6.74 19.04 17.70
N MET A 6 7.39 19.99 17.02
CA MET A 6 7.28 20.16 15.57
C MET A 6 8.02 19.05 14.81
N GLU A 7 9.14 18.56 15.34
CA GLU A 7 9.85 17.40 14.78
C GLU A 7 9.02 16.12 14.86
N LYS A 8 8.37 15.87 16.01
CA LYS A 8 7.45 14.73 16.16
C LYS A 8 6.30 14.76 15.16
N ILE A 9 5.72 15.95 14.92
CA ILE A 9 4.64 16.14 13.95
C ILE A 9 5.12 15.77 12.53
N LEU A 10 6.32 16.21 12.16
CA LEU A 10 6.90 15.93 10.84
C LEU A 10 7.19 14.45 10.60
N ILE A 11 7.47 13.68 11.65
CA ILE A 11 7.63 12.22 11.56
C ILE A 11 6.27 11.53 11.48
N PHE A 12 5.29 12.01 12.24
CA PHE A 12 4.00 11.34 12.39
C PHE A 12 3.13 11.46 11.14
N ILE A 13 3.16 12.60 10.44
CA ILE A 13 2.28 12.84 9.28
C ILE A 13 2.53 11.82 8.14
N PRO A 14 3.76 11.58 7.67
CA PRO A 14 4.01 10.61 6.60
C PRO A 14 3.58 9.19 6.98
N LEU A 15 3.87 8.79 8.22
CA LEU A 15 3.43 7.51 8.76
C LEU A 15 1.90 7.41 8.77
N ALA A 16 1.22 8.42 9.32
CA ALA A 16 -0.24 8.43 9.40
C ALA A 16 -0.89 8.37 8.02
N ILE A 17 -0.34 9.05 7.03
CA ILE A 17 -0.82 8.99 5.64
C ILE A 17 -0.61 7.61 5.05
N THR A 18 0.55 6.99 5.26
CA THR A 18 0.85 5.65 4.75
C THR A 18 -0.02 4.56 5.38
N PHE A 19 -0.10 4.53 6.70
CA PHE A 19 -0.97 3.59 7.42
C PHE A 19 -2.44 3.86 7.11
N GLY A 20 -2.84 5.14 7.09
CA GLY A 20 -4.16 5.63 6.70
C GLY A 20 -4.58 5.12 5.32
N TYR A 21 -3.70 5.27 4.34
CA TYR A 21 -3.97 4.86 2.97
C TYR A 21 -4.04 3.34 2.81
N ILE A 22 -3.05 2.60 3.33
CA ILE A 22 -2.97 1.14 3.12
C ILE A 22 -4.03 0.42 3.95
N PHE A 23 -4.03 0.59 5.28
CA PHE A 23 -4.87 -0.20 6.17
C PHE A 23 -6.28 0.36 6.29
N PHE A 24 -6.42 1.66 6.54
CA PHE A 24 -7.73 2.25 6.86
C PHE A 24 -8.54 2.62 5.61
N TYR A 25 -7.89 2.83 4.47
CA TYR A 25 -8.56 3.11 3.20
C TYR A 25 -8.58 1.90 2.27
N MET A 26 -7.42 1.37 1.85
CA MET A 26 -7.36 0.34 0.81
C MET A 26 -7.82 -1.04 1.26
N LEU A 27 -7.43 -1.46 2.47
CA LEU A 27 -7.81 -2.73 3.08
C LEU A 27 -9.11 -2.63 3.90
N TRP A 28 -9.97 -1.66 3.59
CA TRP A 28 -11.28 -1.47 4.22
C TRP A 28 -12.41 -1.62 3.20
N GLY A 29 -13.57 -2.14 3.62
CA GLY A 29 -14.72 -2.44 2.77
C GLY A 29 -16.07 -2.19 3.46
N LYS A 30 -17.18 -2.45 2.74
CA LYS A 30 -18.54 -2.30 3.30
C LYS A 30 -18.90 -3.41 4.29
N GLU A 31 -18.12 -4.49 4.33
CA GLU A 31 -18.26 -5.67 5.19
C GLU A 31 -16.87 -6.28 5.41
N PRO A 32 -16.66 -7.22 6.36
CA PRO A 32 -15.42 -8.00 6.48
C PRO A 32 -15.21 -8.97 5.30
N ASN A 33 -15.71 -8.65 4.10
CA ASN A 33 -15.51 -9.40 2.88
C ASN A 33 -14.40 -8.72 2.05
N PRO A 34 -13.25 -9.38 1.86
CA PRO A 34 -12.09 -8.78 1.19
C PRO A 34 -12.32 -8.49 -0.30
N LYS A 35 -13.35 -9.07 -0.92
CA LYS A 35 -13.78 -8.69 -2.29
C LYS A 35 -14.42 -7.30 -2.35
N THR A 36 -14.84 -6.76 -1.21
CA THR A 36 -15.44 -5.42 -1.12
C THR A 36 -14.42 -4.34 -0.76
N PHE A 37 -13.17 -4.73 -0.48
CA PHE A 37 -12.13 -3.80 -0.10
C PHE A 37 -11.81 -2.82 -1.22
N ARG A 38 -11.48 -1.57 -0.85
CA ARG A 38 -11.28 -0.48 -1.82
C ARG A 38 -10.13 -0.74 -2.79
N TYR A 39 -9.11 -1.52 -2.41
CA TYR A 39 -8.04 -1.88 -3.34
C TYR A 39 -8.56 -2.59 -4.60
N ASN A 40 -9.70 -3.29 -4.55
CA ASN A 40 -10.30 -3.92 -5.73
C ASN A 40 -10.67 -2.90 -6.82
N ARG A 41 -10.84 -1.63 -6.44
CA ARG A 41 -11.06 -0.55 -7.42
C ARG A 41 -9.84 -0.33 -8.30
N LEU A 42 -8.62 -0.60 -7.83
CA LEU A 42 -7.38 -0.48 -8.61
C LEU A 42 -7.36 -1.36 -9.88
N PHE A 43 -8.27 -2.33 -10.01
CA PHE A 43 -8.43 -3.12 -11.22
C PHE A 43 -9.25 -2.43 -12.33
N LYS A 44 -9.88 -1.29 -12.04
CA LYS A 44 -10.55 -0.43 -13.03
C LYS A 44 -9.66 0.77 -13.37
N ASN A 45 -9.55 1.11 -14.65
CA ASN A 45 -8.59 2.11 -15.13
C ASN A 45 -8.87 3.52 -14.59
N ASP A 46 -10.14 3.92 -14.55
CA ASP A 46 -10.60 5.23 -14.08
C ASP A 46 -10.18 5.52 -12.63
N THR A 47 -10.35 4.54 -11.75
CA THR A 47 -10.01 4.65 -10.33
C THR A 47 -8.52 4.40 -10.07
N LEU A 48 -7.89 3.52 -10.86
CA LEU A 48 -6.43 3.34 -10.84
C LEU A 48 -5.70 4.65 -11.10
N ILE A 49 -6.07 5.38 -12.16
CA ILE A 49 -5.39 6.63 -12.55
C ILE A 49 -5.47 7.64 -11.40
N LYS A 50 -6.65 7.80 -10.78
CA LYS A 50 -6.81 8.70 -9.61
C LYS A 50 -5.89 8.32 -8.46
N HIS A 51 -5.78 7.03 -8.16
CA HIS A 51 -4.92 6.54 -7.08
C HIS A 51 -3.43 6.64 -7.42
N LEU A 52 -3.04 6.44 -8.68
CA LEU A 52 -1.67 6.65 -9.14
C LEU A 52 -1.27 8.12 -9.09
N VAL A 53 -2.12 9.05 -9.56
CA VAL A 53 -1.87 10.49 -9.47
C VAL A 53 -1.66 10.90 -8.02
N PHE A 54 -2.57 10.48 -7.12
CA PHE A 54 -2.43 10.71 -5.68
C PHE A 54 -1.09 10.16 -5.15
N ALA A 55 -0.76 8.90 -5.43
CA ALA A 55 0.45 8.26 -4.94
C ALA A 55 1.73 8.89 -5.52
N ILE A 56 1.72 9.32 -6.78
CA ILE A 56 2.84 10.01 -7.43
C ILE A 56 3.06 11.40 -6.81
N CYS A 57 2.00 12.16 -6.53
CA CYS A 57 2.13 13.45 -5.84
C CYS A 57 2.81 13.29 -4.47
N PHE A 58 2.38 12.29 -3.69
CA PHE A 58 3.01 11.99 -2.40
C PHE A 58 4.45 11.48 -2.56
N PHE A 59 4.70 10.61 -3.53
CA PHE A 59 6.06 10.15 -3.86
C PHE A 59 6.99 11.32 -4.17
N ILE A 60 6.60 12.24 -5.06
CA ILE A 60 7.41 13.42 -5.41
C ILE A 60 7.66 14.29 -4.18
N LEU A 61 6.64 14.52 -3.36
CA LEU A 61 6.76 15.31 -2.14
C LEU A 61 7.72 14.65 -1.12
N GLY A 62 7.66 13.33 -0.97
CA GLY A 62 8.57 12.55 -0.14
C GLY A 62 10.01 12.65 -0.64
N MET A 63 10.22 12.44 -1.94
CA MET A 63 11.54 12.54 -2.58
C MET A 63 12.17 13.92 -2.42
N PHE A 64 11.39 14.99 -2.60
CA PHE A 64 11.88 16.37 -2.47
C PHE A 64 12.40 16.70 -1.07
N ARG A 65 11.83 16.07 -0.02
CA ARG A 65 12.16 16.38 1.38
C ARG A 65 12.98 15.30 2.08
N LEU A 66 13.30 14.21 1.38
CA LEU A 66 13.94 13.03 1.96
C LEU A 66 15.27 13.35 2.68
N LYS A 67 16.13 14.17 2.06
CA LYS A 67 17.44 14.54 2.65
C LYS A 67 17.30 15.31 3.97
N SER A 68 16.26 16.14 4.08
CA SER A 68 16.02 16.98 5.26
C SER A 68 15.19 16.28 6.33
N HIS A 69 14.32 15.36 5.93
CA HIS A 69 13.35 14.66 6.78
C HIS A 69 13.20 13.20 6.30
N PRO A 70 14.00 12.26 6.83
CA PRO A 70 14.02 10.87 6.36
C PRO A 70 12.66 10.15 6.48
N ALA A 71 11.83 10.56 7.45
CA ALA A 71 10.47 10.03 7.61
C ALA A 71 9.55 10.31 6.41
N GLU A 72 9.85 11.31 5.56
CA GLU A 72 9.09 11.61 4.36
C GLU A 72 9.21 10.49 3.30
N ALA A 73 10.20 9.59 3.43
CA ALA A 73 10.30 8.36 2.63
C ALA A 73 9.01 7.53 2.66
N TYR A 74 8.26 7.60 3.76
CA TYR A 74 7.03 6.83 3.92
C TYR A 74 5.96 7.18 2.90
N TYR A 75 5.99 8.37 2.30
CA TYR A 75 5.08 8.75 1.21
C TYR A 75 5.25 7.93 -0.08
N THR A 76 6.32 7.13 -0.19
CA THR A 76 6.53 6.22 -1.31
C THR A 76 5.70 4.93 -1.20
N ALA A 77 5.31 4.54 0.02
CA ALA A 77 4.61 3.29 0.28
C ALA A 77 3.28 3.13 -0.48
N PRO A 78 2.39 4.15 -0.57
CA PRO A 78 1.17 4.05 -1.39
C PRO A 78 1.44 3.68 -2.86
N LEU A 79 2.49 4.23 -3.46
CA LEU A 79 2.85 3.96 -4.86
C LEU A 79 3.32 2.50 -5.00
N VAL A 80 4.22 2.07 -4.13
CA VAL A 80 4.73 0.70 -4.11
C VAL A 80 3.58 -0.30 -3.91
N PHE A 81 2.65 -0.01 -3.00
CA PHE A 81 1.46 -0.83 -2.79
C PHE A 81 0.61 -1.01 -4.04
N ILE A 82 0.29 0.09 -4.75
CA ILE A 82 -0.50 0.02 -6.00
C ILE A 82 0.25 -0.81 -7.04
N LEU A 83 1.55 -0.57 -7.22
CA LEU A 83 2.37 -1.28 -8.21
C LEU A 83 2.42 -2.78 -7.91
N LEU A 84 2.70 -3.17 -6.67
CA LEU A 84 2.77 -4.57 -6.26
C LEU A 84 1.44 -5.30 -6.45
N ILE A 85 0.30 -4.66 -6.15
CA ILE A 85 -1.03 -5.22 -6.44
C ILE A 85 -1.19 -5.45 -7.95
N LYS A 86 -0.86 -4.45 -8.77
CA LYS A 86 -1.06 -4.54 -10.23
C LYS A 86 -0.14 -5.55 -10.88
N LEU A 87 1.12 -5.64 -10.44
CA LEU A 87 2.09 -6.62 -10.90
C LEU A 87 1.72 -8.05 -10.49
N SER A 88 1.15 -8.22 -9.29
CA SER A 88 0.73 -9.54 -8.82
C SER A 88 -0.56 -10.03 -9.47
N ASN A 89 -1.45 -9.13 -9.89
CA ASN A 89 -2.79 -9.51 -10.35
C ASN A 89 -2.83 -10.43 -11.60
N PRO A 90 -2.01 -10.24 -12.65
CA PRO A 90 -1.94 -11.15 -13.79
C PRO A 90 -1.73 -12.61 -13.39
N LEU A 91 -0.91 -12.89 -12.37
CA LEU A 91 -0.69 -14.23 -11.85
C LEU A 91 -2.00 -14.87 -11.36
N PHE A 92 -2.81 -14.13 -10.61
CA PHE A 92 -4.09 -14.63 -10.09
C PHE A 92 -5.17 -14.75 -11.16
N ARG A 93 -5.16 -13.86 -12.16
CA ARG A 93 -6.03 -13.99 -13.33
C ARG A 93 -5.72 -15.27 -14.11
N ASN A 94 -4.44 -15.59 -14.30
CA ASN A 94 -4.03 -16.79 -15.02
C ASN A 94 -4.31 -18.08 -14.23
N LEU A 95 -4.01 -18.11 -12.93
CA LEU A 95 -4.14 -19.33 -12.11
C LEU A 95 -5.58 -19.61 -11.66
N TYR A 96 -6.37 -18.57 -11.38
CA TYR A 96 -7.66 -18.71 -10.71
C TYR A 96 -8.83 -18.00 -11.41
N ASN A 97 -8.58 -17.39 -12.58
CA ASN A 97 -9.57 -16.60 -13.33
C ASN A 97 -10.28 -15.53 -12.47
N ARG A 98 -9.52 -14.91 -11.55
CA ARG A 98 -10.01 -13.82 -10.70
C ARG A 98 -8.87 -12.89 -10.28
N ASN A 99 -9.22 -11.72 -9.76
CA ASN A 99 -8.21 -10.84 -9.16
C ASN A 99 -7.67 -11.40 -7.84
N ILE A 100 -6.50 -10.90 -7.43
CA ILE A 100 -5.89 -11.21 -6.12
C ILE A 100 -6.83 -10.78 -4.97
N ILE A 101 -6.95 -11.64 -3.96
CA ILE A 101 -7.69 -11.34 -2.74
C ILE A 101 -6.71 -11.06 -1.60
N ILE A 102 -6.68 -9.84 -1.07
CA ILE A 102 -5.89 -9.52 0.12
C ILE A 102 -6.82 -9.59 1.31
N ALA A 103 -6.52 -10.47 2.26
CA ALA A 103 -7.34 -10.64 3.45
C ALA A 103 -6.53 -10.61 4.74
N THR A 104 -7.16 -10.04 5.77
CA THR A 104 -6.66 -9.98 7.13
C THR A 104 -7.27 -11.08 8.00
N ARG A 105 -6.70 -11.30 9.20
CA ARG A 105 -7.21 -12.30 10.16
C ARG A 105 -8.68 -12.07 10.57
N TRP A 106 -9.15 -10.83 10.47
CA TRP A 106 -10.48 -10.41 10.93
C TRP A 106 -11.55 -10.52 9.83
N ASP A 107 -11.16 -10.96 8.63
CA ASP A 107 -12.06 -11.04 7.49
C ASP A 107 -12.89 -12.34 7.50
N ARG A 108 -14.05 -12.28 6.87
CA ARG A 108 -14.95 -13.41 6.56
C ARG A 108 -14.84 -13.72 5.06
N PRO A 109 -13.78 -14.44 4.63
CA PRO A 109 -13.57 -14.67 3.21
C PRO A 109 -14.61 -15.61 2.61
N PRO A 110 -14.94 -15.44 1.32
CA PRO A 110 -15.80 -16.40 0.62
C PRO A 110 -15.14 -17.78 0.61
N LYS A 111 -15.94 -18.84 0.78
CA LYS A 111 -15.50 -20.24 0.80
C LYS A 111 -15.57 -20.88 -0.60
N GLY A 112 -14.92 -22.02 -0.78
CA GLY A 112 -15.02 -22.85 -1.99
C GLY A 112 -14.05 -22.48 -3.12
N LYS A 113 -14.41 -22.82 -4.37
CA LYS A 113 -13.55 -22.69 -5.56
C LYS A 113 -13.04 -21.25 -5.76
N ASN A 114 -13.90 -20.26 -5.49
CA ASN A 114 -13.63 -18.82 -5.60
C ASN A 114 -13.26 -18.16 -4.27
N GLY A 115 -12.88 -18.97 -3.28
CA GLY A 115 -12.39 -18.51 -1.99
C GLY A 115 -10.91 -18.15 -2.00
N ILE A 116 -10.44 -17.69 -0.85
CA ILE A 116 -9.03 -17.33 -0.62
C ILE A 116 -8.15 -18.58 -0.68
N LYS A 117 -7.13 -18.55 -1.53
CA LYS A 117 -6.12 -19.59 -1.64
C LYS A 117 -4.92 -19.25 -0.76
N VAL A 118 -4.07 -20.24 -0.50
CA VAL A 118 -2.82 -20.03 0.25
C VAL A 118 -1.95 -18.96 -0.43
N LEU A 119 -1.90 -18.97 -1.77
CA LEU A 119 -1.15 -17.97 -2.53
C LEU A 119 -1.66 -16.55 -2.32
N ASP A 120 -2.98 -16.32 -2.18
CA ASP A 120 -3.53 -15.01 -1.85
C ASP A 120 -3.01 -14.49 -0.51
N ARG A 121 -2.89 -15.38 0.49
CA ARG A 121 -2.38 -15.02 1.83
C ARG A 121 -0.91 -14.66 1.78
N ILE A 122 -0.10 -15.47 1.10
CA ILE A 122 1.34 -15.26 0.99
C ILE A 122 1.61 -13.97 0.21
N ILE A 123 1.07 -13.85 -1.01
CA ILE A 123 1.32 -12.68 -1.85
C ILE A 123 0.67 -11.42 -1.26
N GLY A 124 -0.52 -11.52 -0.69
CA GLY A 124 -1.16 -10.40 0.01
C GLY A 124 -0.32 -9.89 1.17
N ALA A 125 0.24 -10.78 1.99
CA ALA A 125 1.16 -10.41 3.07
C ALA A 125 2.45 -9.78 2.53
N LEU A 126 3.05 -10.36 1.49
CA LEU A 126 4.26 -9.82 0.85
C LEU A 126 4.02 -8.42 0.27
N ILE A 127 2.87 -8.17 -0.37
CA ILE A 127 2.51 -6.84 -0.89
C ILE A 127 2.53 -5.82 0.24
N VAL A 128 1.85 -6.11 1.36
CA VAL A 128 1.77 -5.19 2.50
C VAL A 128 3.15 -4.99 3.13
N ILE A 129 3.89 -6.07 3.39
CA ILE A 129 5.22 -6.01 4.00
C ILE A 129 6.18 -5.21 3.13
N PHE A 130 6.29 -5.51 1.84
CA PHE A 130 7.19 -4.79 0.94
C PHE A 130 6.79 -3.33 0.78
N SER A 131 5.50 -3.01 0.79
CA SER A 131 5.04 -1.61 0.76
C SER A 131 5.46 -0.83 2.01
N LEU A 132 5.49 -1.48 3.18
CA LEU A 132 5.90 -0.85 4.45
C LEU A 132 7.41 -0.79 4.63
N ILE A 133 8.16 -1.73 4.07
CA ILE A 133 9.62 -1.77 4.13
C ILE A 133 10.26 -0.92 3.04
N SER A 134 9.60 -0.70 1.89
CA SER A 134 10.17 0.08 0.78
C SER A 134 10.65 1.49 1.16
N PRO A 135 9.97 2.26 2.05
CA PRO A 135 10.50 3.54 2.53
C PRO A 135 11.85 3.42 3.23
N ILE A 136 12.05 2.34 4.00
CA ILE A 136 13.29 2.09 4.74
C ILE A 136 14.41 1.77 3.75
N ILE A 137 14.14 0.88 2.79
CA ILE A 137 15.10 0.53 1.72
C ILE A 137 15.49 1.78 0.93
N LEU A 138 14.50 2.58 0.51
CA LEU A 138 14.73 3.81 -0.22
C LEU A 138 15.59 4.80 0.58
N ASN A 139 15.31 4.94 1.87
CA ASN A 139 16.06 5.83 2.74
C ASN A 139 17.52 5.37 2.88
N ILE A 140 17.78 4.07 3.06
CA ILE A 140 19.15 3.52 3.09
C ILE A 140 19.87 3.82 1.76
N LEU A 141 19.27 3.43 0.63
CA LEU A 141 19.87 3.58 -0.69
C LEU A 141 20.20 5.03 -1.08
N LEU A 142 19.43 6.00 -0.58
CA LEU A 142 19.58 7.42 -0.95
C LEU A 142 20.31 8.26 0.10
N GLN A 143 20.51 7.75 1.32
CA GLN A 143 21.35 8.40 2.33
C GLN A 143 22.82 7.98 2.21
N ASP A 144 23.09 6.84 1.56
CA ASP A 144 24.43 6.38 1.21
C ASP A 144 25.01 7.09 -0.05
N ILE A 145 24.29 8.08 -0.62
CA ILE A 145 24.67 8.90 -1.80
C ILE A 145 24.75 10.38 -1.44
#